data_AF-A0A7J3WUJ4-F1
#
_entry.id   AF-A0A7J3WUJ4-F1
#
_cell.length_a   1.000
_cell.length_b   1.000
_cell.length_c   1.000
_cell.angle_alpha   90.00
_cell.angle_beta   90.00
_cell.angle_gamma   90.00
#
_symmetry.space_group_name_H-M   'P 1'
#
loop_
_entity.id
_entity.type
_entity.pdbx_description
1 polymer ?
#
loop_
_entity_poly.entity_id
_entity_poly.type
_entity_poly.pdbx_seq_one_letter_code
_entity_poly.pdbx_strand_id
1 'polypeptide(L)'
;MKDIKSGRNLMIIFMLILIIVIVIISAPFVYKNYKEVLNPTHDRDGDGVPDDQDAFPDDPTEWRDSDGDGVGDNADNDDDNDGILDSFDFLRYNDAAIKVEIYKIRINDPPYGKPFATTTTIYAKIYIDDVMYLLPPEGEKEVPIDEDVIVNWSVTQNVPDNVARHTVKIELYYKGVKDSLIDINGENNSKEEGGKILEINYDIGNKVGNQYPSDKDYEESNGFD
;
A
#
# COMPACT_ATOMS: atom_id res chain seq x y z
N MET A 1 -21.79 -17.13 -81.53
CA MET A 1 -21.70 -16.65 -80.14
C MET A 1 -20.95 -17.71 -79.34
N LYS A 2 -19.64 -17.55 -79.14
CA LYS A 2 -18.82 -18.50 -78.35
C LYS A 2 -18.96 -18.18 -76.85
N ASP A 3 -19.00 -19.21 -76.03
CA ASP A 3 -19.43 -19.23 -74.64
C ASP A 3 -18.68 -18.28 -73.68
N ILE A 4 -19.25 -17.09 -73.46
CA ILE A 4 -18.83 -16.15 -72.40
C ILE A 4 -19.00 -16.77 -70.99
N LYS A 5 -19.87 -17.78 -70.83
CA LYS A 5 -20.06 -18.50 -69.57
C LYS A 5 -18.88 -19.40 -69.18
N SER A 6 -18.14 -19.95 -70.15
CA SER A 6 -17.01 -20.85 -69.89
C SER A 6 -15.80 -20.11 -69.32
N GLY A 7 -15.46 -18.94 -69.88
CA GLY A 7 -14.35 -18.11 -69.40
C GLY A 7 -14.57 -17.53 -68.01
N ARG A 8 -15.81 -17.15 -67.67
CA ARG A 8 -16.14 -16.62 -66.34
C ARG A 8 -16.04 -17.69 -65.25
N ASN A 9 -16.47 -18.93 -65.55
CA ASN A 9 -16.33 -20.04 -64.60
C ASN A 9 -14.87 -20.45 -64.42
N LEU A 10 -14.07 -20.45 -65.48
CA LEU A 10 -12.63 -20.73 -65.39
C LEU A 10 -11.89 -19.67 -64.58
N MET A 11 -12.25 -18.39 -64.73
CA MET A 11 -11.66 -17.30 -63.96
C MET A 11 -12.03 -17.37 -62.46
N ILE A 12 -13.26 -17.78 -62.14
CA ILE A 12 -13.69 -18.01 -60.75
C ILE A 12 -12.93 -19.19 -60.14
N ILE A 13 -12.78 -20.30 -60.87
CA ILE A 13 -12.00 -21.46 -60.40
C ILE A 13 -10.54 -21.07 -60.16
N PHE A 14 -9.95 -20.29 -61.07
CA PHE A 14 -8.58 -19.79 -60.92
C PHE A 14 -8.43 -18.87 -59.70
N MET A 15 -9.38 -17.96 -59.46
CA MET A 15 -9.38 -17.12 -58.26
C MET A 15 -9.52 -17.94 -56.98
N LEU A 16 -10.38 -18.95 -56.96
CA LEU A 16 -10.55 -19.82 -55.78
C LEU A 16 -9.28 -20.60 -55.47
N ILE A 17 -8.61 -21.15 -56.49
CA ILE A 17 -7.33 -21.83 -56.32
C ILE A 17 -6.27 -20.84 -55.81
N LEU A 18 -6.22 -19.63 -56.37
CA LEU A 18 -5.28 -18.60 -55.93
C LEU A 18 -5.51 -18.21 -54.46
N ILE A 19 -6.76 -18.05 -54.02
CA ILE A 19 -7.10 -17.75 -52.62
C ILE A 19 -6.67 -18.90 -51.71
N ILE A 20 -6.95 -20.16 -52.09
CA ILE A 20 -6.53 -21.33 -51.31
C ILE A 20 -5.01 -21.39 -51.19
N VAL A 21 -4.28 -21.12 -52.27
CA VAL A 21 -2.81 -21.09 -52.28
C VAL A 21 -2.29 -19.97 -51.38
N ILE A 22 -2.87 -18.77 -51.45
CA ILE A 22 -2.51 -17.65 -50.56
C ILE A 22 -2.76 -18.03 -49.10
N VAL A 23 -3.91 -18.64 -48.78
CA VAL A 23 -4.24 -19.07 -47.41
C VAL A 23 -3.26 -20.15 -46.94
N ILE A 24 -2.94 -21.16 -47.75
CA ILE A 24 -1.99 -22.22 -47.36
C ILE A 24 -0.57 -21.66 -47.15
N ILE A 25 -0.12 -20.72 -47.97
CA ILE A 25 1.22 -20.13 -47.84
C ILE A 25 1.30 -19.16 -46.65
N SER A 26 0.25 -18.36 -46.43
CA SER A 26 0.22 -17.38 -45.35
C SER A 26 -0.17 -17.96 -44.00
N ALA A 27 -0.96 -19.04 -43.94
CA ALA A 27 -1.45 -19.61 -42.68
C ALA A 27 -0.31 -20.00 -41.71
N PRO A 28 0.79 -20.65 -42.13
CA PRO A 28 1.90 -20.94 -41.21
C PRO A 28 2.57 -19.68 -40.66
N PHE A 29 2.70 -18.62 -41.47
CA PHE A 29 3.29 -17.35 -41.06
C PHE A 29 2.35 -16.57 -40.13
N VAL A 30 1.06 -16.50 -40.46
CA VAL A 30 0.03 -15.88 -39.63
C VAL A 30 -0.12 -16.65 -38.31
N TYR A 31 -0.10 -17.99 -38.34
CA TYR A 31 -0.19 -18.84 -37.16
C TYR A 31 1.03 -18.70 -36.24
N LYS A 32 2.25 -18.63 -36.82
CA LYS A 32 3.47 -18.39 -36.07
C LYS A 32 3.45 -17.02 -35.39
N ASN A 33 3.15 -15.96 -36.14
CA ASN A 33 3.08 -14.61 -35.59
C ASN A 33 1.94 -14.46 -34.58
N TYR A 34 0.80 -15.12 -34.78
CA TYR A 34 -0.30 -15.13 -33.82
C TYR A 34 0.11 -15.78 -32.49
N LYS A 35 0.87 -16.89 -32.52
CA LYS A 35 1.43 -17.49 -31.30
C LYS A 35 2.46 -16.59 -30.61
N GLU A 36 3.31 -15.91 -31.36
CA GLU A 36 4.29 -14.96 -30.79
C GLU A 36 3.60 -13.73 -30.18
N VAL A 37 2.48 -13.26 -30.76
CA VAL A 37 1.69 -12.13 -30.24
C VAL A 37 0.76 -12.54 -29.08
N LEU A 38 0.35 -13.81 -29.02
CA LEU A 38 -0.44 -14.36 -27.90
C LEU A 38 0.40 -14.75 -26.68
N ASN A 39 1.72 -14.65 -26.73
CA ASN A 39 2.61 -14.92 -25.59
C ASN A 39 3.08 -13.57 -25.04
N PRO A 40 2.28 -12.87 -24.21
CA PRO A 40 2.50 -11.44 -23.97
C PRO A 40 3.71 -11.17 -23.08
N THR A 41 4.34 -12.19 -22.51
CA THR A 41 5.44 -12.12 -21.55
C THR A 41 6.18 -13.46 -21.61
N HIS A 42 7.49 -13.48 -21.34
CA HIS A 42 8.17 -14.76 -21.10
C HIS A 42 7.46 -15.40 -19.90
N ASP A 43 7.04 -16.65 -20.02
CA ASP A 43 6.50 -17.50 -18.95
C ASP A 43 7.37 -18.75 -19.04
N ARG A 44 8.43 -18.77 -18.24
CA ARG A 44 9.58 -19.66 -18.39
C ARG A 44 9.29 -21.06 -17.89
N ASP A 45 8.51 -21.18 -16.83
CA ASP A 45 8.17 -22.46 -16.21
C ASP A 45 6.79 -22.98 -16.63
N GLY A 46 5.96 -22.14 -17.25
CA GLY A 46 4.72 -22.53 -17.92
C GLY A 46 3.55 -22.74 -16.97
N ASP A 47 3.56 -22.09 -15.81
CA ASP A 47 2.47 -22.15 -14.82
C ASP A 47 1.28 -21.24 -15.17
N GLY A 48 1.47 -20.37 -16.16
CA GLY A 48 0.46 -19.44 -16.67
C GLY A 48 0.57 -18.02 -16.10
N VAL A 49 1.58 -17.75 -15.27
CA VAL A 49 1.94 -16.42 -14.79
C VAL A 49 3.13 -15.89 -15.59
N PRO A 50 3.03 -14.66 -16.12
CA PRO A 50 4.17 -13.97 -16.74
C PRO A 50 5.41 -13.87 -15.82
N ASP A 51 6.61 -14.12 -16.33
CA ASP A 51 7.90 -13.93 -15.62
C ASP A 51 8.03 -12.56 -14.94
N ASP A 52 7.36 -11.51 -15.45
CA ASP A 52 7.42 -10.15 -14.92
C ASP A 52 6.41 -9.89 -13.78
N GLN A 53 5.50 -10.82 -13.54
CA GLN A 53 4.48 -10.84 -12.49
C GLN A 53 4.60 -12.05 -11.57
N ASP A 54 5.57 -12.91 -11.84
CA ASP A 54 5.84 -14.15 -11.13
C ASP A 54 7.02 -13.94 -10.14
N ALA A 55 6.78 -14.25 -8.86
CA ALA A 55 7.80 -14.19 -7.83
C ALA A 55 8.87 -15.29 -7.98
N PHE A 56 8.52 -16.43 -8.60
CA PHE A 56 9.37 -17.60 -8.82
C PHE A 56 9.36 -18.07 -10.28
N PRO A 57 9.87 -17.29 -11.26
CA PRO A 57 9.77 -17.58 -12.70
C PRO A 57 10.48 -18.83 -13.24
N ASP A 58 11.07 -19.64 -12.36
CA ASP A 58 11.74 -20.90 -12.70
C ASP A 58 11.13 -22.09 -11.93
N ASP A 59 10.05 -21.87 -11.16
CA ASP A 59 9.34 -22.89 -10.38
C ASP A 59 7.86 -22.91 -10.76
N PRO A 60 7.42 -23.89 -11.57
CA PRO A 60 6.04 -23.96 -12.05
C PRO A 60 5.00 -24.28 -10.96
N THR A 61 5.44 -24.41 -9.71
CA THR A 61 4.56 -24.66 -8.56
C THR A 61 4.40 -23.46 -7.65
N GLU A 62 5.07 -22.33 -7.92
CA GLU A 62 5.02 -21.12 -7.12
C GLU A 62 4.97 -19.89 -8.02
N TRP A 63 4.05 -18.96 -7.76
CA TRP A 63 3.97 -17.71 -8.56
C TRP A 63 3.86 -16.44 -7.72
N ARG A 64 3.69 -16.59 -6.40
CA ARG A 64 3.40 -15.51 -5.47
C ARG A 64 4.15 -15.71 -4.17
N ASP A 65 4.59 -14.60 -3.61
CA ASP A 65 5.29 -14.45 -2.33
C ASP A 65 4.64 -13.24 -1.63
N SER A 66 3.62 -13.50 -0.82
CA SER A 66 2.71 -12.47 -0.29
C SER A 66 3.35 -11.63 0.82
N ASP A 67 4.25 -12.20 1.63
CA ASP A 67 4.98 -11.52 2.69
C ASP A 67 6.40 -11.06 2.27
N GLY A 68 6.92 -11.59 1.16
CA GLY A 68 8.22 -11.24 0.61
C GLY A 68 9.40 -11.91 1.31
N ASP A 69 9.20 -13.04 2.00
CA ASP A 69 10.26 -13.75 2.72
C ASP A 69 11.12 -14.67 1.81
N GLY A 70 10.66 -14.88 0.57
CA GLY A 70 11.33 -15.70 -0.44
C GLY A 70 10.88 -17.17 -0.47
N VAL A 71 9.85 -17.56 0.27
CA VAL A 71 9.09 -18.80 0.14
C VAL A 71 7.79 -18.51 -0.61
N GLY A 72 7.40 -19.40 -1.52
CA GLY A 72 6.17 -19.18 -2.30
C GLY A 72 4.92 -19.59 -1.52
N ASP A 73 3.81 -18.89 -1.77
CA ASP A 73 2.52 -19.07 -1.09
C ASP A 73 1.96 -20.52 -1.15
N ASN A 74 2.41 -21.39 -2.08
CA ASN A 74 1.96 -22.80 -2.07
C ASN A 74 2.79 -23.69 -1.14
N ALA A 75 3.99 -23.25 -0.76
CA ALA A 75 4.92 -23.94 0.14
C ALA A 75 5.01 -23.30 1.52
N ASP A 76 4.62 -22.03 1.66
CA ASP A 76 4.44 -21.36 2.94
C ASP A 76 3.17 -21.89 3.65
N ASN A 77 3.16 -21.80 4.97
CA ASN A 77 2.02 -22.14 5.81
C ASN A 77 1.45 -20.90 6.54
N ASP A 78 2.05 -19.73 6.31
CA ASP A 78 1.76 -18.42 6.91
C ASP A 78 2.03 -17.32 5.85
N ASP A 79 1.23 -17.35 4.78
CA ASP A 79 1.39 -16.63 3.50
C ASP A 79 1.61 -15.11 3.66
N ASP A 80 1.14 -14.47 4.73
CA ASP A 80 1.33 -13.04 5.02
C ASP A 80 2.12 -12.75 6.31
N ASN A 81 2.63 -13.80 6.98
CA ASN A 81 3.55 -13.74 8.11
C ASN A 81 3.01 -12.94 9.31
N ASP A 82 1.69 -13.00 9.51
CA ASP A 82 1.03 -12.42 10.67
C ASP A 82 1.10 -13.31 11.92
N GLY A 83 1.64 -14.52 11.77
CA GLY A 83 1.79 -15.53 12.81
C GLY A 83 0.57 -16.44 12.98
N ILE A 84 -0.43 -16.33 12.10
CA ILE A 84 -1.62 -17.18 12.02
C ILE A 84 -1.50 -18.06 10.77
N LEU A 85 -1.28 -19.36 10.99
CA LEU A 85 -1.20 -20.31 9.87
C LEU A 85 -2.42 -20.22 8.93
N ASP A 86 -2.22 -20.36 7.62
CA ASP A 86 -3.27 -20.19 6.59
C ASP A 86 -4.52 -21.04 6.84
N SER A 87 -4.35 -22.19 7.49
CA SER A 87 -5.45 -23.08 7.88
C SER A 87 -6.44 -22.48 8.88
N PHE A 88 -6.01 -21.43 9.60
CA PHE A 88 -6.77 -20.70 10.60
C PHE A 88 -6.98 -19.23 10.21
N ASP A 89 -6.29 -18.75 9.19
CA ASP A 89 -6.38 -17.38 8.76
C ASP A 89 -7.43 -17.17 7.65
N PHE A 90 -8.18 -16.08 7.78
CA PHE A 90 -9.25 -15.71 6.87
C PHE A 90 -8.76 -14.84 5.70
N LEU A 91 -7.61 -14.15 5.83
CA LEU A 91 -7.12 -13.26 4.78
C LEU A 91 -5.83 -13.70 4.09
N ARG A 92 -5.20 -14.81 4.49
CA ARG A 92 -3.95 -15.51 4.11
C ARG A 92 -2.87 -14.73 3.36
N TYR A 93 -3.26 -13.98 2.36
CA TYR A 93 -2.39 -13.19 1.53
C TYR A 93 -2.33 -11.71 1.89
N ASN A 94 -2.91 -11.28 3.03
CA ASN A 94 -3.00 -9.87 3.38
C ASN A 94 -2.89 -9.67 4.88
N ASP A 95 -1.68 -9.34 5.34
CA ASP A 95 -1.45 -8.81 6.68
C ASP A 95 -2.23 -7.51 6.88
N ALA A 96 -3.18 -7.50 7.81
CA ALA A 96 -3.78 -6.27 8.27
C ALA A 96 -2.74 -5.46 9.08
N ALA A 97 -2.20 -4.40 8.48
CA ALA A 97 -1.27 -3.51 9.17
C ALA A 97 -1.83 -2.09 9.42
N ILE A 98 -1.50 -1.54 10.58
CA ILE A 98 -1.73 -0.12 10.93
C ILE A 98 -0.43 0.64 10.75
N LYS A 99 -0.44 1.63 9.87
CA LYS A 99 0.65 2.59 9.71
C LYS A 99 0.23 3.97 10.23
N VAL A 100 1.02 4.53 11.14
CA VAL A 100 0.84 5.89 11.66
C VAL A 100 2.01 6.74 11.21
N GLU A 101 1.73 7.87 10.56
CA GLU A 101 2.75 8.80 10.07
C GLU A 101 2.54 10.20 10.65
N ILE A 102 3.58 10.74 11.29
CA ILE A 102 3.64 12.14 11.72
C ILE A 102 4.58 12.86 10.76
N TYR A 103 4.00 13.56 9.79
CA TYR A 103 4.78 14.24 8.75
C TYR A 103 5.39 15.55 9.25
N LYS A 104 4.59 16.38 9.94
CA LYS A 104 4.95 17.76 10.28
C LYS A 104 4.42 18.12 11.67
N ILE A 105 5.23 18.83 12.44
CA ILE A 105 4.89 19.36 13.76
C ILE A 105 5.22 20.85 13.80
N ARG A 106 4.37 21.63 14.46
CA ARG A 106 4.65 23.01 14.84
C ARG A 106 4.34 23.19 16.31
N ILE A 107 5.23 23.85 17.04
CA ILE A 107 5.03 24.24 18.43
C ILE A 107 4.78 25.74 18.47
N ASN A 108 3.60 26.18 18.89
CA ASN A 108 3.30 27.62 18.99
C ASN A 108 3.55 28.12 20.42
N ASP A 109 4.36 29.17 20.58
CA ASP A 109 4.60 29.85 21.87
C ASP A 109 4.68 31.38 21.67
N PRO A 110 3.52 32.06 21.56
CA PRO A 110 3.50 33.48 21.21
C PRO A 110 4.16 34.39 22.29
N PRO A 111 4.81 35.49 21.88
CA PRO A 111 5.51 36.44 22.76
C PRO A 111 4.68 37.09 23.89
N TYR A 112 4.54 36.47 25.06
CA TYR A 112 3.96 37.13 26.24
C TYR A 112 5.01 37.78 27.16
N GLY A 113 5.91 38.58 26.56
CA GLY A 113 6.82 39.46 27.33
C GLY A 113 7.89 38.73 28.16
N LYS A 114 8.19 37.46 27.87
CA LYS A 114 9.28 36.67 28.47
C LYS A 114 10.45 36.49 27.48
N PRO A 115 11.69 36.20 27.95
CA PRO A 115 12.76 35.77 27.07
C PRO A 115 12.35 34.50 26.31
N PHE A 116 12.55 34.51 24.99
CA PHE A 116 12.14 33.46 24.08
C PHE A 116 13.03 32.23 24.22
N ALA A 117 12.44 31.07 24.51
CA ALA A 117 13.05 29.83 24.05
C ALA A 117 12.94 29.83 22.52
N THR A 118 14.04 29.58 21.82
CA THR A 118 14.05 29.49 20.35
C THR A 118 13.84 28.06 19.87
N THR A 119 14.06 27.09 20.76
CA THR A 119 13.91 25.66 20.50
C THR A 119 13.25 24.97 21.69
N THR A 120 12.67 23.81 21.42
CA THR A 120 12.16 22.88 22.43
C THR A 120 12.48 21.46 21.99
N THR A 121 12.45 20.52 22.93
CA THR A 121 12.60 19.10 22.62
C THR A 121 11.24 18.42 22.61
N ILE A 122 10.96 17.63 21.57
CA ILE A 122 9.70 16.92 21.38
C ILE A 122 9.90 15.42 21.24
N TYR A 123 8.87 14.66 21.59
CA TYR A 123 8.75 13.23 21.32
C TYR A 123 7.28 12.80 21.35
N ALA A 124 6.94 11.72 20.67
CA ALA A 124 5.61 11.14 20.66
C ALA A 124 5.63 9.73 21.24
N LYS A 125 4.58 9.36 21.98
CA LYS A 125 4.23 7.97 22.24
C LYS A 125 3.02 7.62 21.39
N ILE A 126 3.15 6.60 20.56
CA ILE A 126 2.05 6.08 19.74
C ILE A 126 1.67 4.74 20.32
N TYR A 127 0.39 4.56 20.63
CA TYR A 127 -0.18 3.30 21.05
C TYR A 127 -1.04 2.77 19.92
N ILE A 128 -0.81 1.53 19.52
CA ILE A 128 -1.67 0.77 18.62
C ILE A 128 -2.13 -0.43 19.44
N ASP A 129 -3.41 -0.42 19.80
CA ASP A 129 -3.99 -1.23 20.87
C ASP A 129 -3.18 -1.12 22.18
N ASP A 130 -2.59 -2.23 22.64
CA ASP A 130 -1.81 -2.30 23.89
C ASP A 130 -0.30 -2.09 23.68
N VAL A 131 0.15 -1.93 22.43
CA VAL A 131 1.58 -1.78 22.09
C VAL A 131 1.94 -0.30 22.02
N MET A 132 3.06 0.08 22.65
CA MET A 132 3.54 1.47 22.68
C MET A 132 4.85 1.62 21.91
N TYR A 133 4.91 2.63 21.04
CA TYR A 133 6.07 3.05 20.28
C TYR A 133 6.50 4.46 20.68
N LEU A 134 7.81 4.64 20.84
CA LEU A 134 8.41 5.95 21.09
C LEU A 134 8.98 6.50 19.78
N LEU A 135 8.53 7.69 19.38
CA LEU A 135 9.03 8.40 18.22
C LEU A 135 9.63 9.77 18.61
N PRO A 136 10.81 10.12 18.07
CA PRO A 136 11.59 9.28 17.17
C PRO A 136 12.29 8.14 17.94
N PRO A 137 12.84 7.12 17.26
CA PRO A 137 13.51 5.99 17.92
C PRO A 137 14.70 6.41 18.80
N GLU A 138 15.35 7.52 18.49
CA GLU A 138 16.39 8.15 19.32
C GLU A 138 15.86 8.83 20.60
N GLY A 139 14.53 8.84 20.79
CA GLY A 139 13.84 9.26 21.99
C GLY A 139 13.31 10.70 21.92
N GLU A 140 14.18 11.68 21.69
CA GLU A 140 13.85 13.10 21.80
C GLU A 140 14.45 13.88 20.61
N LYS A 141 13.70 14.82 20.03
CA LYS A 141 14.16 15.68 18.92
C LYS A 141 14.05 17.16 19.26
N GLU A 142 15.13 17.91 19.14
CA GLU A 142 15.10 19.37 19.26
C GLU A 142 14.53 20.01 17.99
N VAL A 143 13.59 20.95 18.16
CA VAL A 143 12.87 21.64 17.09
C VAL A 143 12.75 23.14 17.40
N PRO A 144 12.76 24.01 16.37
CA PRO A 144 12.42 25.41 16.55
C PRO A 144 10.97 25.59 17.02
N ILE A 145 10.74 26.64 17.79
CA ILE A 145 9.41 27.10 18.20
C ILE A 145 8.88 28.07 17.12
N ASP A 146 7.56 28.13 16.95
CA ASP A 146 6.81 28.94 15.99
C ASP A 146 7.09 28.65 14.50
N GLU A 147 7.75 27.53 14.20
CA GLU A 147 8.07 27.09 12.85
C GLU A 147 7.48 25.71 12.54
N ASP A 148 7.13 25.51 11.27
CA ASP A 148 6.74 24.21 10.73
C ASP A 148 7.98 23.32 10.58
N VAL A 149 7.99 22.16 11.23
CA VAL A 149 9.10 21.21 11.20
C VAL A 149 8.66 19.89 10.60
N ILE A 150 9.31 19.50 9.50
CA ILE A 150 9.12 18.17 8.91
C ILE A 150 9.87 17.16 9.77
N VAL A 151 9.14 16.17 10.31
CA VAL A 151 9.70 15.15 11.19
C VAL A 151 9.74 13.76 10.55
N ASN A 152 8.79 13.43 9.65
CA ASN A 152 8.70 12.15 8.95
C ASN A 152 8.81 10.94 9.89
N TRP A 153 8.14 10.99 11.03
CA TRP A 153 8.10 9.86 11.95
C TRP A 153 7.04 8.88 11.50
N SER A 154 7.34 7.60 11.58
CA SER A 154 6.37 6.56 11.25
C SER A 154 6.53 5.34 12.13
N VAL A 155 5.43 4.64 12.31
CA VAL A 155 5.39 3.31 12.88
C VAL A 155 4.41 2.48 12.06
N THR A 156 4.75 1.21 11.87
CA THR A 156 3.84 0.20 11.33
C THR A 156 3.74 -0.93 12.34
N GLN A 157 2.51 -1.40 12.58
CA GLN A 157 2.21 -2.57 13.39
C GLN A 157 1.29 -3.49 12.60
N ASN A 158 1.67 -4.76 12.48
CA ASN A 158 0.74 -5.83 12.10
C ASN A 158 -0.32 -6.00 13.21
N VAL A 159 -1.58 -6.10 12.81
CA VAL A 159 -2.73 -6.26 13.69
C VAL A 159 -3.55 -7.51 13.34
N PRO A 160 -4.14 -8.20 14.33
CA PRO A 160 -4.87 -9.44 14.06
C PRO A 160 -6.09 -9.28 13.15
N ASP A 161 -6.18 -10.10 12.11
CA ASP A 161 -7.25 -10.11 11.10
C ASP A 161 -8.66 -10.40 11.64
N ASN A 162 -8.73 -11.10 12.76
CA ASN A 162 -9.98 -11.45 13.42
C ASN A 162 -10.53 -10.33 14.34
N VAL A 163 -9.80 -9.23 14.47
CA VAL A 163 -10.20 -8.08 15.27
C VAL A 163 -10.77 -7.00 14.34
N ALA A 164 -12.07 -6.73 14.50
CA ALA A 164 -12.75 -5.72 13.67
C ALA A 164 -12.50 -4.27 14.10
N ARG A 165 -11.81 -4.05 15.23
CA ARG A 165 -11.57 -2.72 15.81
C ARG A 165 -10.24 -2.65 16.52
N HIS A 166 -9.45 -1.65 16.12
CA HIS A 166 -8.19 -1.29 16.76
C HIS A 166 -8.28 0.14 17.31
N THR A 167 -7.45 0.44 18.32
CA THR A 167 -7.35 1.79 18.87
C THR A 167 -5.98 2.38 18.58
N VAL A 168 -5.94 3.62 18.08
CA VAL A 168 -4.69 4.36 17.89
C VAL A 168 -4.68 5.60 18.78
N LYS A 169 -3.73 5.68 19.70
CA LYS A 169 -3.56 6.83 20.58
C LYS A 169 -2.21 7.50 20.33
N ILE A 170 -2.19 8.80 20.12
CA ILE A 170 -0.97 9.58 19.91
C ILE A 170 -0.83 10.58 21.05
N GLU A 171 0.22 10.45 21.83
CA GLU A 171 0.58 11.40 22.89
C GLU A 171 1.83 12.18 22.46
N LEU A 172 1.71 13.48 22.22
CA LEU A 172 2.84 14.32 21.82
C LEU A 172 3.31 15.18 22.99
N TYR A 173 4.60 15.06 23.31
CA TYR A 173 5.26 15.70 24.43
C TYR A 173 6.25 16.76 23.94
N TYR A 174 6.41 17.82 24.73
CA TYR A 174 7.44 18.84 24.56
C TYR A 174 8.07 19.18 25.92
N LYS A 175 9.33 19.61 25.93
CA LYS A 175 10.10 19.89 27.14
C LYS A 175 10.82 21.23 27.06
N GLY A 176 10.95 21.88 28.21
CA GLY A 176 11.81 23.07 28.35
C GLY A 176 11.12 24.41 28.15
N VAL A 177 9.80 24.42 27.94
CA VAL A 177 9.04 25.67 27.89
C VAL A 177 8.19 25.81 29.15
N LYS A 178 8.46 26.87 29.90
CA LYS A 178 7.80 27.18 31.18
C LYS A 178 6.59 28.07 30.93
N ASP A 179 5.75 27.66 29.99
CA ASP A 179 4.54 28.40 29.61
C ASP A 179 3.33 27.48 29.45
N SER A 180 2.19 27.94 29.97
CA SER A 180 0.93 27.18 30.03
C SER A 180 0.08 27.36 28.76
N LEU A 181 0.65 28.03 27.75
CA LEU A 181 -0.03 28.49 26.53
C LEU A 181 0.50 27.81 25.26
N ILE A 182 1.34 26.79 25.38
CA ILE A 182 1.84 26.08 24.20
C ILE A 182 0.72 25.31 23.54
N ASP A 183 0.48 25.66 22.29
CA ASP A 183 -0.52 25.03 21.46
C ASP A 183 0.17 24.17 20.40
N ILE A 184 -0.08 22.87 20.52
CA ILE A 184 0.14 21.90 19.46
C ILE A 184 -1.25 21.71 18.84
N ASN A 185 -1.57 22.58 17.89
CA ASN A 185 -2.75 22.55 17.02
C ASN A 185 -4.10 22.27 17.70
N GLY A 186 -4.71 23.30 18.30
CA GLY A 186 -6.16 23.36 18.52
C GLY A 186 -6.58 23.33 19.98
N GLU A 187 -6.83 24.52 20.51
CA GLU A 187 -7.52 24.87 21.75
C GLU A 187 -6.89 24.45 23.09
N ASN A 188 -6.29 25.47 23.71
CA ASN A 188 -6.07 25.66 25.14
C ASN A 188 -6.98 24.81 26.05
N ASN A 189 -6.35 23.99 26.90
CA ASN A 189 -6.41 24.20 28.35
C ASN A 189 -5.40 23.28 29.06
N SER A 190 -4.32 23.92 29.54
CA SER A 190 -3.39 23.50 30.58
C SER A 190 -3.76 22.23 31.37
N LYS A 191 -2.78 21.33 31.56
CA LYS A 191 -2.10 21.21 32.86
C LYS A 191 -0.88 20.28 32.82
N GLU A 192 0.23 20.84 33.28
CA GLU A 192 1.26 20.22 34.13
C GLU A 192 1.99 18.99 33.57
N GLU A 193 3.22 19.19 33.09
CA GLU A 193 4.24 18.14 32.89
C GLU A 193 3.81 16.90 32.07
N GLY A 194 2.83 17.02 31.17
CA GLY A 194 2.32 15.91 30.37
C GLY A 194 1.78 16.42 29.03
N GLY A 195 2.14 15.74 27.95
CA GLY A 195 1.84 16.12 26.56
C GLY A 195 0.36 16.28 26.22
N LYS A 196 0.08 16.77 25.00
CA LYS A 196 -1.28 16.69 24.42
C LYS A 196 -1.55 15.25 23.99
N ILE A 197 -2.78 14.80 24.22
CA ILE A 197 -3.25 13.48 23.81
C ILE A 197 -4.26 13.69 22.69
N LEU A 198 -3.95 13.17 21.51
CA LEU A 198 -4.90 12.98 20.42
C LEU A 198 -5.26 11.49 20.39
N GLU A 199 -6.52 11.17 20.65
CA GLU A 199 -7.01 9.79 20.61
C GLU A 199 -7.89 9.63 19.36
N ILE A 200 -7.46 8.78 18.43
CA ILE A 200 -8.20 8.51 17.20
C ILE A 200 -8.63 7.04 17.22
N ASN A 201 -9.93 6.82 17.28
CA ASN A 201 -10.48 5.48 17.18
C ASN A 201 -10.79 5.17 15.71
N TYR A 202 -10.06 4.24 15.12
CA TYR A 202 -10.29 3.78 13.75
C TYR A 202 -11.02 2.44 13.74
N ASP A 203 -12.13 2.34 13.00
CA ASP A 203 -12.73 1.04 12.67
C ASP A 203 -12.03 0.51 11.41
N ILE A 204 -11.06 -0.40 11.58
CA ILE A 204 -10.57 -1.23 10.47
C ILE A 204 -11.56 -2.38 10.31
N GLY A 205 -12.68 -2.07 9.66
CA GLY A 205 -13.67 -3.07 9.35
C GLY A 205 -13.13 -4.06 8.33
N ASN A 206 -12.92 -5.30 8.75
CA ASN A 206 -12.77 -6.44 7.85
C ASN A 206 -14.05 -6.57 6.99
N LYS A 207 -14.03 -5.95 5.80
CA LYS A 207 -15.00 -6.21 4.75
C LYS A 207 -14.39 -7.25 3.83
N VAL A 208 -14.79 -8.50 4.03
CA VAL A 208 -14.69 -9.53 3.00
C VAL A 208 -15.28 -8.96 1.70
N GLY A 209 -14.41 -8.63 0.74
CA GLY A 209 -14.75 -8.05 -0.56
C GLY A 209 -14.69 -6.51 -0.63
N ASN A 210 -13.58 -6.00 -1.18
CA ASN A 210 -13.40 -4.66 -1.73
C ASN A 210 -13.94 -3.50 -0.89
N GLN A 211 -13.13 -3.00 0.05
CA GLN A 211 -13.04 -1.58 0.40
C GLN A 211 -11.97 -1.42 1.48
N TYR A 212 -10.81 -0.84 1.11
CA TYR A 212 -10.13 0.06 2.03
C TYR A 212 -11.18 1.03 2.61
N PRO A 213 -11.06 1.53 3.85
CA PRO A 213 -11.84 2.69 4.29
C PRO A 213 -11.78 3.71 3.17
N SER A 214 -12.94 4.17 2.70
CA SER A 214 -12.92 5.18 1.65
C SER A 214 -12.12 6.37 2.18
N ASP A 215 -11.41 7.13 1.33
CA ASP A 215 -10.63 8.32 1.74
C ASP A 215 -11.41 9.32 2.64
N LYS A 216 -12.73 9.15 2.75
CA LYS A 216 -13.65 9.90 3.63
C LYS A 216 -13.61 9.50 5.11
N ASP A 217 -12.99 8.37 5.47
CA ASP A 217 -12.82 7.93 6.86
C ASP A 217 -11.42 8.32 7.41
N TYR A 218 -10.56 8.90 6.56
CA TYR A 218 -9.39 9.65 7.01
C TYR A 218 -9.85 11.05 7.39
N GLU A 219 -9.94 11.33 8.69
CA GLU A 219 -9.94 12.71 9.13
C GLU A 219 -8.50 13.23 9.06
N GLU A 220 -8.20 14.04 8.04
CA GLU A 220 -7.11 14.99 8.18
C GLU A 220 -7.50 15.91 9.34
N SER A 221 -6.85 15.76 10.50
CA SER A 221 -6.89 16.81 11.51
C SER A 221 -6.43 18.09 10.81
N ASN A 222 -7.37 19.01 10.69
CA ASN A 222 -7.16 20.35 10.13
C ASN A 222 -6.30 21.23 11.05
N GLY A 223 -5.77 20.66 12.14
CA GLY A 223 -5.05 21.33 13.20
C GLY A 223 -5.94 22.09 14.20
N PHE A 224 -7.25 21.86 14.18
CA PHE A 224 -8.22 22.28 15.19
C PHE A 224 -8.78 21.12 16.02
N ASP A 225 -8.63 19.88 15.54
CA ASP A 225 -9.10 18.64 16.17
C ASP A 225 -7.92 17.79 16.69
#